data_AF-A0A498NGH2-F1
#
_entry.id   AF-A0A498NGH2-F1
#
_cell.length_a   1.000
_cell.length_b   1.000
_cell.length_c   1.000
_cell.angle_alpha   90.00
_cell.angle_beta   90.00
_cell.angle_gamma   90.00
#
_symmetry.space_group_name_H-M   'P 1'
#
loop_
_entity.id
_entity.type
_entity.pdbx_description
1 polymer ?
#
loop_
_entity_poly.entity_id
_entity_poly.type
_entity_poly.pdbx_seq_one_letter_code
_entity_poly.pdbx_strand_id
1 'polypeptide(L)'
;MSLLCVRDKYNVYVTLKVQNVKSTTITVRGDQPCWEQDFMFEINRLDLGLVVEVWNKGLIWDTLIGTAWIPLNTIRQSDEEGPGEWTSLDSEVLMKEDEIYGTKNPTPHHVLLDTRFELPFGNIPDDEAQYWTKKLERINSMRIHDERKKE
;
A
#
# COMPACT_ATOMS: atom_id res chain seq x y z
N MET A 1 33.37 19.18 -23.12
CA MET A 1 32.27 18.28 -22.74
C MET A 1 32.68 17.60 -21.44
N SER A 2 32.36 18.22 -20.30
CA SER A 2 32.71 17.67 -19.00
C SER A 2 31.71 16.56 -18.66
N LEU A 3 32.19 15.33 -18.54
CA LEU A 3 31.47 14.25 -17.87
C LEU A 3 31.37 14.62 -16.38
N LEU A 4 30.35 15.39 -16.02
CA LEU A 4 29.84 15.40 -14.65
C LEU A 4 29.14 14.05 -14.44
N CYS A 5 29.93 13.00 -14.20
CA CYS A 5 29.44 11.85 -13.45
C CYS A 5 29.22 12.36 -12.03
N VAL A 6 28.06 12.99 -11.80
CA VAL A 6 27.51 13.09 -10.45
C VAL A 6 27.38 11.64 -10.02
N ARG A 7 28.25 11.17 -9.12
CA ARG A 7 28.00 9.90 -8.44
C ARG A 7 26.67 10.11 -7.73
N ASP A 8 25.60 9.52 -8.24
CA ASP A 8 24.31 9.51 -7.56
C ASP A 8 24.56 9.06 -6.12
N LYS A 9 24.29 9.96 -5.17
CA LYS A 9 24.65 9.77 -3.76
C LYS A 9 23.80 8.68 -3.11
N TYR A 10 22.62 8.42 -3.67
CA TYR A 10 21.69 7.43 -3.17
C TYR A 10 21.35 6.36 -4.19
N ASN A 11 21.07 5.16 -3.66
CA ASN A 11 20.56 4.00 -4.36
C ASN A 11 19.34 3.50 -3.58
N VAL A 12 18.18 4.09 -3.83
CA VAL A 12 17.04 4.09 -2.91
C VAL A 12 16.00 3.04 -3.29
N TYR A 13 15.38 2.41 -2.31
CA TYR A 13 14.13 1.67 -2.49
C TYR A 13 13.15 2.00 -1.37
N VAL A 14 11.85 1.75 -1.61
CA VAL A 14 10.77 1.97 -0.65
C VAL A 14 10.23 0.63 -0.20
N THR A 15 9.97 0.50 1.10
CA THR A 15 9.27 -0.64 1.69
C THR A 15 7.95 -0.16 2.28
N LEU A 16 6.87 -0.86 1.94
CA LEU A 16 5.53 -0.65 2.49
C LEU A 16 5.20 -1.81 3.42
N LYS A 17 4.76 -1.52 4.65
CA LYS A 17 4.33 -2.54 5.62
C LYS A 17 2.95 -2.20 6.15
N VAL A 18 2.05 -3.18 6.10
CA VAL A 18 0.70 -3.07 6.64
C VAL A 18 0.24 -4.47 7.06
N GLN A 19 -0.43 -4.64 8.21
CA GLN A 19 -1.05 -5.92 8.63
C GLN A 19 -0.23 -7.19 8.34
N ASN A 20 1.04 -7.22 8.74
CA ASN A 20 2.00 -8.34 8.53
C ASN A 20 2.39 -8.63 7.08
N VAL A 21 1.90 -7.88 6.10
CA VAL A 21 2.37 -7.92 4.72
C VAL A 21 3.40 -6.83 4.47
N LYS A 22 4.33 -7.12 3.56
CA LYS A 22 5.42 -6.22 3.18
C LYS A 22 5.66 -6.28 1.68
N SER A 23 5.71 -5.11 1.06
CA SER A 23 6.08 -4.94 -0.35
C SER A 23 7.28 -4.02 -0.47
N THR A 24 8.06 -4.18 -1.53
CA THR A 24 9.30 -3.41 -1.75
C THR A 24 9.42 -3.04 -3.21
N THR A 25 9.78 -1.78 -3.50
CA THR A 25 10.04 -1.32 -4.87
C THR A 25 11.40 -1.80 -5.39
N ILE A 26 11.63 -1.64 -6.69
CA ILE A 26 12.98 -1.75 -7.23
C ILE A 26 13.90 -0.65 -6.66
N THR A 27 15.20 -0.89 -6.68
CA THR A 27 16.17 0.14 -6.29
C THR A 27 16.43 1.12 -7.45
N VAL A 28 16.33 2.41 -7.18
CA VAL A 28 16.52 3.51 -8.14
C VAL A 28 17.61 4.45 -7.64
N ARG A 29 18.50 4.88 -8.53
CA ARG A 29 19.60 5.80 -8.19
C ARG A 29 19.18 7.26 -8.35
N GLY A 30 19.79 8.12 -7.54
CA GLY A 30 19.65 9.57 -7.64
C GLY A 30 19.02 10.20 -6.40
N ASP A 31 19.05 11.53 -6.35
CA ASP A 31 18.50 12.32 -5.24
C ASP A 31 16.98 12.53 -5.35
N GLN A 32 16.41 12.29 -6.54
CA GLN A 32 14.98 12.35 -6.82
C GLN A 32 14.53 11.07 -7.55
N PRO A 33 14.58 9.90 -6.89
CA PRO A 33 14.15 8.64 -7.48
C PRO A 33 12.65 8.66 -7.81
N CYS A 34 12.28 8.09 -8.96
CA CYS A 34 10.90 7.90 -9.38
C CYS A 34 10.65 6.40 -9.62
N TRP A 35 9.59 5.86 -9.03
CA TRP A 35 9.25 4.43 -9.13
C TRP A 35 8.01 4.17 -9.98
N GLU A 36 6.98 5.02 -9.89
CA GLU A 36 5.68 4.83 -10.56
C GLU A 36 5.18 3.38 -10.46
N GLN A 37 5.16 2.86 -9.23
CA GLN A 37 4.86 1.46 -8.94
C GLN A 37 3.70 1.35 -7.96
N ASP A 38 2.63 0.68 -8.39
CA ASP A 38 1.45 0.42 -7.57
C ASP A 38 1.57 -0.85 -6.72
N PHE A 39 0.95 -0.79 -5.54
CA PHE A 39 0.77 -1.94 -4.67
C PHE A 39 -0.68 -1.99 -4.16
N MET A 40 -1.24 -3.19 -4.12
CA MET A 40 -2.55 -3.45 -3.52
C MET A 40 -2.41 -4.33 -2.29
N PHE A 41 -3.18 -4.01 -1.25
CA PHE A 41 -3.20 -4.75 0.01
C PHE A 41 -4.64 -5.00 0.42
N GLU A 42 -4.92 -6.20 0.90
CA GLU A 42 -6.19 -6.50 1.58
C GLU A 42 -6.11 -6.04 3.03
N ILE A 43 -7.03 -5.17 3.44
CA ILE A 43 -7.02 -4.50 4.74
C ILE A 43 -8.23 -4.97 5.56
N ASN A 44 -7.98 -5.51 6.76
CA ASN A 44 -9.03 -5.98 7.68
C ASN A 44 -9.17 -5.18 8.98
N ARG A 45 -8.12 -4.45 9.39
CA ARG A 45 -8.02 -3.62 10.60
C ARG A 45 -7.68 -2.16 10.24
N LEU A 46 -8.67 -1.27 10.31
CA LEU A 46 -8.51 0.17 10.02
C LEU A 46 -7.93 0.98 11.18
N ASP A 47 -7.82 0.38 12.37
CA ASP A 47 -7.23 0.98 13.57
C ASP A 47 -5.69 1.02 13.54
N LEU A 48 -5.09 0.38 12.53
CA LEU A 48 -3.64 0.36 12.29
C LEU A 48 -3.19 1.45 11.29
N GLY A 49 -1.91 1.44 10.93
CA GLY A 49 -1.34 2.33 9.91
C GLY A 49 -0.50 1.60 8.85
N LEU A 50 -0.32 2.26 7.72
CA LEU A 50 0.65 1.92 6.70
C LEU A 50 2.01 2.54 7.08
N VAL A 51 3.02 1.69 7.22
CA VAL A 51 4.41 2.15 7.42
C VAL A 51 5.10 2.22 6.07
N VAL A 52 5.68 3.38 5.78
CA VAL A 52 6.50 3.62 4.59
C VAL A 52 7.93 3.82 5.06
N GLU A 53 8.86 3.00 4.60
CA GLU A 53 10.29 3.16 4.88
C GLU A 53 11.06 3.39 3.59
N VAL A 54 11.93 4.40 3.60
CA VAL A 54 12.82 4.71 2.50
C VAL A 54 14.24 4.29 2.89
N TRP A 55 14.85 3.44 2.09
CA TRP A 55 16.13 2.80 2.39
C TRP A 55 17.17 3.14 1.34
N ASN A 56 18.39 3.43 1.78
CA ASN A 56 19.56 3.49 0.91
C ASN A 56 20.24 2.13 0.86
N LYS A 57 20.29 1.53 -0.33
CA LYS A 57 20.90 0.23 -0.57
C LYS A 57 22.42 0.32 -0.48
N GLY A 58 23.00 -0.40 0.48
CA GLY A 58 24.45 -0.53 0.63
C GLY A 58 25.00 -1.83 0.05
N LEU A 59 26.31 -2.01 0.19
CA LEU A 59 26.98 -3.24 -0.26
C LEU A 59 26.85 -4.39 0.73
N ILE A 60 26.81 -4.07 2.03
CA ILE A 60 26.77 -5.06 3.12
C ILE A 60 25.47 -4.92 3.94
N TRP A 61 25.13 -3.69 4.30
CA TRP A 61 23.88 -3.36 4.99
C TRP A 61 23.20 -2.18 4.29
N ASP A 62 21.88 -2.15 4.39
CA ASP A 62 21.06 -1.05 3.91
C ASP A 62 20.82 -0.07 5.07
N THR A 63 20.75 1.23 4.75
CA THR A 63 20.60 2.30 5.75
C THR A 63 19.23 2.94 5.62
N LEU A 64 18.46 3.02 6.72
CA LEU A 64 17.19 3.74 6.73
C LEU A 64 17.45 5.24 6.50
N ILE A 65 16.85 5.80 5.45
CA ILE A 65 16.86 7.24 5.18
C ILE A 65 15.79 7.91 6.04
N GLY A 66 14.61 7.30 6.11
CA GLY A 66 13.53 7.74 6.97
C GLY A 66 12.27 6.90 6.81
N THR A 67 11.30 7.16 7.67
CA THR A 67 10.05 6.41 7.81
C THR A 67 8.89 7.36 7.97
N ALA A 68 7.72 6.98 7.48
CA ALA A 68 6.45 7.63 7.75
C ALA A 68 5.41 6.60 8.19
N TRP A 69 4.44 7.04 8.97
CA TRP A 69 3.30 6.23 9.39
C TRP A 69 2.00 6.94 9.02
N ILE A 70 1.21 6.31 8.16
CA ILE A 70 -0.06 6.85 7.65
C ILE A 70 -1.20 6.06 8.31
N PRO A 71 -2.03 6.67 9.17
CA PRO A 71 -3.18 5.99 9.76
C PRO A 71 -4.13 5.49 8.67
N LEU A 72 -4.51 4.21 8.68
CA LEU A 72 -5.38 3.65 7.64
C LEU A 72 -6.76 4.32 7.64
N ASN A 73 -7.27 4.71 8.81
CA ASN A 73 -8.54 5.44 8.93
C ASN A 73 -8.54 6.85 8.32
N THR A 74 -7.38 7.40 7.93
CA THR A 74 -7.26 8.69 7.23
C THR A 74 -7.19 8.55 5.70
N ILE A 75 -7.01 7.33 5.18
CA ILE A 75 -6.90 7.08 3.75
C ILE A 75 -8.28 7.26 3.09
N ARG A 76 -8.33 8.06 2.02
CA ARG A 76 -9.55 8.34 1.26
C ARG A 76 -10.05 7.08 0.53
N GLN A 77 -11.36 7.01 0.32
CA GLN A 77 -11.95 6.04 -0.61
C GLN A 77 -12.08 6.66 -2.00
N SER A 78 -11.61 5.97 -3.04
CA SER A 78 -11.68 6.43 -4.42
C SER A 78 -11.27 5.34 -5.40
N ASP A 79 -11.92 5.30 -6.56
CA ASP A 79 -11.54 4.45 -7.68
C ASP A 79 -10.56 5.16 -8.65
N GLU A 80 -10.28 6.44 -8.43
CA GLU A 80 -9.40 7.26 -9.27
C GLU A 80 -8.01 7.45 -8.64
N GLU A 81 -6.99 7.23 -9.46
CA GLU A 81 -5.60 7.54 -9.12
C GLU A 81 -5.43 9.05 -8.91
N GLY A 82 -4.86 9.42 -7.77
CA GLY A 82 -4.62 10.80 -7.39
C GLY A 82 -3.20 11.26 -7.72
N PRO A 83 -2.92 12.57 -7.63
CA PRO A 83 -1.57 13.12 -7.82
C PRO A 83 -0.59 12.76 -6.70
N GLY A 84 -1.07 12.14 -5.62
CA GLY A 84 -0.32 11.85 -4.40
C GLY A 84 -0.11 13.07 -3.49
N GLU A 85 0.39 12.80 -2.28
CA GLU A 85 0.75 13.81 -1.29
C GLU A 85 2.20 13.64 -0.82
N TRP A 86 2.92 14.76 -0.71
CA TRP A 86 4.27 14.78 -0.17
C TRP A 86 4.24 14.57 1.34
N THR A 87 4.79 13.44 1.78
CA THR A 87 4.88 13.04 3.18
C THR A 87 6.32 13.22 3.66
N SER A 88 6.52 13.96 4.75
CA SER A 88 7.82 14.08 5.42
C SER A 88 8.23 12.77 6.07
N LEU A 89 9.52 12.46 6.02
CA LEU A 89 10.09 11.27 6.62
C LEU A 89 10.79 11.60 7.94
N ASP A 90 10.57 10.74 8.92
CA ASP A 90 11.13 10.79 10.26
C ASP A 90 12.23 9.72 10.43
N SER A 91 13.12 9.85 11.41
CA SER A 91 14.19 8.87 11.60
C SER A 91 13.82 7.70 12.52
N GLU A 92 12.74 7.82 13.28
CA GLU A 92 12.34 6.83 14.31
C GLU A 92 10.84 6.53 14.27
N VAL A 93 10.48 5.27 14.49
CA VAL A 93 9.09 4.84 14.74
C VAL A 93 8.75 4.91 16.22
N LEU A 94 7.49 5.20 16.54
CA LEU A 94 6.94 5.17 17.87
C LEU A 94 6.13 3.87 18.06
N MET A 95 6.47 3.10 19.09
CA MET A 95 5.85 1.80 19.36
C MET A 95 5.13 1.80 20.70
N LYS A 96 3.98 1.15 20.75
CA LYS A 96 3.21 0.86 21.96
C LYS A 96 2.64 -0.56 21.83
N GLU A 97 2.91 -1.41 22.81
CA GLU A 97 2.40 -2.80 22.84
C GLU A 97 2.67 -3.57 21.52
N ASP A 98 3.89 -3.44 20.99
CA ASP A 98 4.34 -3.98 19.70
C ASP A 98 3.68 -3.41 18.43
N GLU A 99 2.78 -2.43 18.56
CA GLU A 99 2.14 -1.73 17.43
C GLU A 99 2.78 -0.34 17.22
N ILE A 100 3.02 0.02 15.94
CA ILE A 100 3.48 1.36 15.57
C ILE A 100 2.28 2.30 15.56
N TYR A 101 2.40 3.42 16.29
CA TYR A 101 1.34 4.43 16.39
C TYR A 101 1.75 5.80 15.82
N GLY A 102 2.97 5.91 15.29
CA GLY A 102 3.47 7.15 14.70
C GLY A 102 4.99 7.12 14.46
N THR A 103 5.54 8.29 14.15
CA THR A 103 6.96 8.52 13.93
C THR A 103 7.42 9.79 14.64
N LYS A 104 8.74 9.97 14.80
CA LYS A 104 9.34 11.19 15.36
C LYS A 104 10.73 11.44 14.78
N ASN A 105 11.26 12.63 15.06
CA ASN A 105 12.57 13.13 14.63
C ASN A 105 12.62 13.37 13.11
N PRO A 106 12.09 14.52 12.65
CA PRO A 106 12.04 14.86 11.23
C PRO A 106 13.40 14.84 10.54
N THR A 107 13.43 14.22 9.37
CA THR A 107 14.55 14.25 8.43
C THR A 107 14.27 15.31 7.35
N PRO A 108 15.27 15.73 6.53
CA PRO A 108 15.02 16.62 5.40
C PRO A 108 14.37 15.92 4.19
N HIS A 109 14.07 14.62 4.29
CA HIS A 109 13.61 13.80 3.17
C HIS A 109 12.08 13.72 3.12
N HIS A 110 11.54 13.58 1.91
CA HIS A 110 10.11 13.46 1.66
C HIS A 110 9.85 12.35 0.64
N VAL A 111 8.65 11.77 0.69
CA VAL A 111 8.17 10.78 -0.28
C VAL A 111 6.80 11.21 -0.81
N LEU A 112 6.57 11.09 -2.11
CA LEU A 112 5.27 11.34 -2.73
C LEU A 112 4.52 10.01 -2.87
N LEU A 113 3.30 9.93 -2.34
CA LEU A 113 2.48 8.72 -2.35
C LEU A 113 1.03 9.07 -2.64
N ASP A 114 0.38 8.35 -3.56
CA ASP A 114 -1.09 8.27 -3.61
C ASP A 114 -1.54 7.04 -2.83
N THR A 115 -2.44 7.24 -1.87
CA THR A 115 -3.05 6.15 -1.11
C THR A 115 -4.56 6.28 -1.16
N ARG A 116 -5.23 5.18 -1.47
CA ARG A 116 -6.69 5.12 -1.56
C ARG A 116 -7.20 3.72 -1.24
N PHE A 117 -8.41 3.66 -0.71
CA PHE A 117 -9.21 2.43 -0.68
C PHE A 117 -10.10 2.38 -1.92
N GLU A 118 -10.06 1.27 -2.65
CA GLU A 118 -11.00 1.01 -3.73
C GLU A 118 -12.42 0.83 -3.17
N LEU A 119 -13.43 1.29 -3.91
CA LEU A 119 -14.81 1.15 -3.49
C LEU A 119 -15.28 -0.29 -3.77
N PRO A 120 -15.79 -1.02 -2.75
CA PRO A 120 -16.15 -2.43 -2.93
C PRO A 120 -17.31 -2.67 -3.92
N PHE A 121 -18.05 -1.63 -4.32
CA PHE A 121 -19.25 -1.75 -5.17
C PHE A 121 -19.44 -0.60 -6.16
N GLY A 122 -18.39 0.18 -6.47
CA GLY A 122 -18.51 1.42 -7.25
C GLY A 122 -19.18 1.29 -8.62
N ASN A 123 -19.25 0.08 -9.20
CA ASN A 123 -19.77 -0.16 -10.55
C ASN A 123 -20.43 -1.54 -10.74
N ILE A 124 -21.33 -2.01 -9.85
CA ILE A 124 -22.22 -3.12 -10.24
C ILE A 124 -23.59 -2.52 -10.60
N PRO A 125 -23.92 -2.40 -11.91
CA PRO A 125 -25.24 -2.01 -12.35
C PRO A 125 -26.34 -2.90 -11.73
N ASP A 126 -27.50 -2.31 -11.44
CA ASP A 126 -28.64 -3.04 -10.84
C ASP A 126 -29.06 -4.28 -11.66
N ASP A 127 -28.94 -4.20 -12.98
CA ASP A 127 -29.23 -5.32 -13.89
C ASP A 127 -28.20 -6.45 -13.78
N GLU A 128 -26.92 -6.11 -13.61
CA GLU A 128 -25.87 -7.09 -13.37
C GLU A 128 -26.03 -7.76 -11.99
N ALA A 129 -26.33 -6.98 -10.95
CA ALA A 129 -26.61 -7.50 -9.61
C ALA A 129 -27.81 -8.47 -9.61
N GLN A 130 -28.89 -8.12 -10.32
CA GLN A 130 -30.06 -8.98 -10.47
C GLN A 130 -29.76 -10.25 -11.26
N TYR A 131 -28.94 -10.17 -12.32
CA TYR A 131 -28.50 -11.34 -13.07
C TYR A 131 -27.73 -12.32 -12.18
N TRP A 132 -26.76 -11.81 -11.41
CA TRP A 132 -25.97 -12.65 -10.50
C TRP A 132 -26.83 -13.25 -9.40
N THR A 133 -27.78 -12.49 -8.85
CA THR A 133 -28.73 -12.99 -7.83
C THR A 133 -29.53 -14.18 -8.37
N LYS A 134 -30.18 -14.03 -9.53
CA LYS A 134 -30.98 -15.10 -10.15
C LYS A 134 -30.14 -16.33 -10.51
N LYS A 135 -28.90 -16.11 -10.99
CA LYS A 135 -27.98 -17.20 -11.35
C LYS A 135 -27.52 -17.97 -10.11
N LEU A 136 -27.19 -17.28 -9.03
CA LEU A 136 -26.79 -17.90 -7.76
C LEU A 136 -27.94 -18.67 -7.12
N GLU A 137 -29.15 -18.11 -7.11
CA GLU A 137 -30.36 -18.83 -6.64
C GLU A 137 -30.60 -20.12 -7.43
N ARG A 138 -30.44 -20.07 -8.76
CA ARG A 138 -30.56 -21.26 -9.60
C ARG A 138 -29.49 -22.30 -9.27
N ILE A 139 -28.24 -21.90 -9.04
CA ILE A 139 -27.16 -22.83 -8.67
C ILE A 139 -27.39 -23.44 -7.29
N ASN A 140 -27.78 -22.63 -6.31
CA ASN A 140 -28.05 -23.09 -4.95
C ASN A 140 -29.27 -24.02 -4.89
N SER A 141 -30.34 -23.71 -5.64
CA SER A 141 -31.52 -24.58 -5.74
C SER A 141 -31.22 -25.91 -6.42
N MET A 142 -30.30 -25.97 -7.39
CA MET A 142 -29.84 -27.23 -7.99
C MET A 142 -29.07 -28.11 -6.99
N ARG A 143 -28.23 -27.52 -6.11
CA ARG A 143 -27.54 -28.26 -5.04
C ARG A 143 -28.49 -28.82 -3.97
N ILE A 144 -29.50 -28.04 -3.56
CA ILE A 144 -30.51 -28.48 -2.58
C ILE A 144 -31.36 -29.65 -3.11
N HIS A 145 -31.49 -29.80 -4.44
CA HIS A 145 -32.22 -30.91 -5.04
C HIS A 145 -31.41 -32.21 -5.17
N ASP A 146 -30.07 -32.15 -5.20
CA ASP A 146 -29.22 -33.35 -5.20
C ASP A 146 -29.00 -33.92 -3.79
N GLU A 147 -29.05 -33.09 -2.75
CA GLU A 147 -28.95 -33.58 -1.36
C GLU A 147 -30.24 -34.27 -0.89
N ARG A 148 -31.42 -33.88 -1.39
CA ARG A 148 -32.72 -34.53 -1.08
C ARG A 148 -32.98 -35.85 -1.82
N LYS A 149 -32.06 -36.32 -2.67
CA LYS A 149 -32.16 -37.61 -3.37
C LYS A 149 -31.32 -38.73 -2.73
N LYS A 150 -30.76 -38.49 -1.53
CA LYS A 150 -29.95 -39.46 -0.77
C LYS A 150 -30.60 -39.95 0.53
N GLU A 151 -31.91 -39.79 0.69
CA GLU A 151 -32.69 -40.50 1.72
C GLU A 151 -33.58 -41.57 1.10
#